data_AF-A0A7R9M0S0-F1
#
_entry.id   AF-A0A7R9M0S0-F1
#
_cell.length_a   1.000
_cell.length_b   1.000
_cell.length_c   1.000
_cell.angle_alpha   90.00
_cell.angle_beta   90.00
_cell.angle_gamma   90.00
#
_symmetry.space_group_name_H-M   'P 1'
#
loop_
_entity.id
_entity.type
_entity.pdbx_description
1 polymer ?
#
loop_
_entity_poly.entity_id
_entity_poly.type
_entity_poly.pdbx_seq_one_letter_code
_entity_poly.pdbx_strand_id
1 'polypeptide(L)'
;IDSTLLEDETIALITSLHNLLETCRFQHFWGELSAKPDLIRGINGFENSIRKFICHVIQITYQTIEKSTLRLLLGGLADNQLNQWM
;
A
#
# COMPACT_ATOMS: atom_id res chain seq x y z
N ILE A 1 17.02 -8.93 24.12
CA ILE A 1 15.62 -8.84 23.66
C ILE A 1 15.55 -9.79 22.47
N ASP A 2 14.75 -10.85 22.58
CA ASP A 2 14.74 -12.03 21.69
C ASP A 2 14.61 -11.68 20.20
N SER A 3 15.69 -11.87 19.45
CA SER A 3 15.74 -11.66 18.01
C SER A 3 14.76 -12.57 17.25
N THR A 4 14.48 -13.76 17.79
CA THR A 4 13.55 -14.75 17.23
C THR A 4 12.09 -14.31 17.28
N LEU A 5 11.69 -13.57 18.33
CA LEU A 5 10.33 -13.05 18.49
C LEU A 5 10.06 -11.89 17.51
N LEU A 6 11.07 -11.05 17.29
CA LEU A 6 11.03 -9.93 16.35
C LEU A 6 10.91 -10.39 14.88
N GLU A 7 11.55 -11.51 14.53
CA GLU A 7 11.43 -12.11 13.19
C GLU A 7 10.01 -12.63 12.95
N ASP A 8 9.39 -13.28 13.93
CA ASP A 8 8.02 -13.80 13.84
C ASP A 8 6.99 -12.68 13.66
N GLU A 9 7.10 -11.59 14.44
CA GLU A 9 6.23 -10.42 14.30
C GLU A 9 6.39 -9.70 12.94
N THR A 10 7.61 -9.69 12.39
CA THR A 10 7.90 -9.08 11.09
C THR A 10 7.29 -9.90 9.96
N ILE A 11 7.44 -11.22 10.02
CA ILE A 11 6.84 -12.14 9.04
C ILE A 11 5.32 -12.05 9.11
N ALA A 12 4.73 -12.08 10.31
CA ALA A 12 3.29 -11.94 10.49
C ALA A 12 2.75 -10.63 9.90
N LEU A 13 3.47 -9.51 10.08
CA LEU A 13 3.09 -8.24 9.49
C LEU A 13 3.17 -8.25 7.96
N ILE A 14 4.24 -8.82 7.38
CA ILE A 14 4.38 -8.95 5.93
C ILE A 14 3.23 -9.78 5.35
N THR A 15 2.86 -10.88 6.02
CA THR A 15 1.70 -11.71 5.64
C THR A 15 0.39 -10.93 5.74
N SER A 16 0.19 -10.12 6.79
CA SER A 16 -0.97 -9.24 6.93
C SER A 16 -1.06 -8.24 5.76
N LEU A 17 0.04 -7.52 5.50
CA LEU A 17 0.14 -6.54 4.42
C LEU A 17 -0.13 -7.18 3.05
N HIS A 18 0.40 -8.37 2.81
CA HIS A 18 0.15 -9.14 1.59
C HIS A 18 -1.34 -9.48 1.43
N ASN A 19 -1.98 -10.00 2.48
CA ASN A 19 -3.41 -10.32 2.46
C ASN A 19 -4.29 -9.07 2.22
N LEU A 20 -3.90 -7.90 2.76
CA LEU A 20 -4.59 -6.64 2.50
C LEU A 20 -4.49 -6.23 1.01
N LEU A 21 -3.36 -6.47 0.36
CA LEU A 21 -3.18 -6.22 -1.07
C LEU A 21 -4.03 -7.17 -1.92
N GLU A 22 -4.04 -8.48 -1.59
CA GLU A 22 -4.83 -9.48 -2.31
C GLU A 22 -6.34 -9.24 -2.19
N THR A 23 -6.80 -8.84 -1.00
CA THR A 23 -8.21 -8.51 -0.75
C THR A 23 -8.60 -7.08 -1.16
N CYS A 24 -7.70 -6.37 -1.86
CA CYS A 24 -7.88 -4.99 -2.33
C CYS A 24 -8.23 -3.97 -1.22
N ARG A 25 -7.85 -4.27 0.04
CA ARG A 25 -8.07 -3.39 1.20
C ARG A 25 -6.96 -2.34 1.31
N PHE A 26 -6.79 -1.54 0.26
CA PHE A 26 -5.66 -0.63 0.13
C PHE A 26 -5.60 0.45 1.21
N GLN A 27 -6.75 0.98 1.65
CA GLN A 27 -6.78 1.98 2.74
C GLN A 27 -6.21 1.43 4.06
N HIS A 28 -6.55 0.19 4.39
CA HIS A 28 -6.01 -0.49 5.57
C HIS A 28 -4.51 -0.78 5.43
N PHE A 29 -4.10 -1.20 4.23
CA PHE A 29 -2.68 -1.41 3.92
C PHE A 29 -1.85 -0.16 4.19
N TRP A 30 -2.28 1.01 3.70
CA TRP A 30 -1.57 2.28 3.96
C TRP A 30 -1.54 2.66 5.45
N GLY A 31 -2.60 2.33 6.19
CA GLY A 31 -2.66 2.53 7.64
C GLY A 31 -1.67 1.66 8.40
N GLU A 32 -1.64 0.35 8.12
CA GLU A 32 -0.68 -0.58 8.74
C GLU A 32 0.77 -0.25 8.36
N LEU A 33 1.00 0.14 7.11
CA LEU A 33 2.32 0.55 6.64
C LEU A 33 2.82 1.81 7.36
N SER A 34 1.93 2.78 7.59
CA SER A 34 2.25 4.02 8.32
C SER A 34 2.57 3.76 9.80
N ALA A 35 2.06 2.67 10.38
CA ALA A 35 2.34 2.29 11.76
C ALA A 35 3.72 1.66 11.95
N LYS A 36 4.29 1.02 10.90
CA LYS A 36 5.65 0.45 10.93
C LYS A 36 6.46 0.86 9.68
N PRO A 37 6.85 2.13 9.54
CA PRO A 37 7.61 2.62 8.39
C PRO A 37 9.00 1.99 8.29
N ASP A 38 9.57 1.50 9.40
CA ASP A 38 10.88 0.85 9.43
C ASP A 38 10.93 -0.44 8.58
N LEU A 39 9.79 -1.10 8.39
CA LEU A 39 9.67 -2.32 7.58
C LEU A 39 10.11 -2.09 6.12
N ILE A 40 9.83 -0.90 5.58
CA ILE A 40 10.04 -0.57 4.17
C ILE A 40 11.12 0.48 3.96
N ARG A 41 11.72 1.01 5.03
CA ARG A 41 12.73 2.07 5.00
C ARG A 41 13.98 1.68 4.18
N GLY A 42 14.28 0.39 4.06
CA GLY A 42 15.37 -0.13 3.23
C GLY A 42 15.01 -0.36 1.76
N ILE A 43 13.73 -0.29 1.40
CA ILE A 43 13.23 -0.66 0.07
C ILE A 43 12.90 0.61 -0.71
N ASN A 44 13.85 1.06 -1.54
CA ASN A 44 13.66 2.24 -2.36
C ASN A 44 12.50 2.03 -3.36
N GLY A 45 11.54 2.96 -3.37
CA GLY A 45 10.41 2.91 -4.30
C GLY A 45 9.33 1.89 -3.94
N PHE A 46 9.31 1.32 -2.73
CA PHE A 46 8.28 0.36 -2.32
C PHE A 46 6.85 0.92 -2.49
N GLU A 47 6.57 2.09 -1.91
CA GLU A 47 5.26 2.73 -2.04
C GLU A 47 4.87 2.98 -3.50
N ASN A 48 5.85 3.34 -4.33
CA ASN A 48 5.66 3.59 -5.75
C ASN A 48 5.26 2.31 -6.49
N SER A 49 5.90 1.18 -6.17
CA SER A 49 5.55 -0.14 -6.71
C SER A 49 4.14 -0.57 -6.29
N ILE A 50 3.75 -0.34 -5.03
CA ILE A 50 2.40 -0.62 -4.57
C ILE A 50 1.36 0.26 -5.26
N ARG A 51 1.63 1.55 -5.44
CA ARG A 51 0.73 2.46 -6.19
C ARG A 51 0.57 2.02 -7.63
N LYS A 52 1.64 1.60 -8.32
CA LYS A 52 1.57 1.00 -9.67
C LYS A 52 0.66 -0.22 -9.71
N PHE A 53 0.81 -1.12 -8.73
CA PHE A 53 -0.04 -2.30 -8.61
C PHE A 53 -1.52 -1.92 -8.42
N ILE A 54 -1.82 -1.01 -7.49
CA ILE A 54 -3.18 -0.52 -7.25
C ILE A 54 -3.78 0.11 -8.51
N CYS A 55 -3.03 0.98 -9.20
CA CYS A 55 -3.45 1.57 -10.47
C CYS A 55 -3.78 0.51 -11.52
N HIS A 56 -2.94 -0.53 -11.65
CA HIS A 56 -3.18 -1.62 -12.58
C HIS A 56 -4.47 -2.39 -12.26
N VAL A 57 -4.69 -2.72 -10.97
CA VAL A 57 -5.93 -3.38 -10.52
C VAL A 57 -7.16 -2.51 -10.81
N ILE A 58 -7.08 -1.21 -10.52
CA ILE A 58 -8.17 -0.27 -10.78
C ILE A 58 -8.45 -0.16 -12.29
N GLN A 59 -7.40 -0.09 -13.11
CA GLN A 59 -7.53 -0.01 -14.57
C GLN A 59 -8.23 -1.24 -15.17
N ILE A 60 -8.05 -2.42 -14.56
CA ILE A 60 -8.73 -3.65 -14.99
C ILE A 60 -10.18 -3.69 -14.48
N THR A 61 -10.45 -3.18 -13.28
CA THR A 61 -11.73 -3.38 -12.58
C THR A 61 -12.72 -2.23 -12.73
N TYR A 62 -12.26 -1.00 -13.01
CA TYR A 62 -13.09 0.19 -13.15
C TYR A 62 -13.00 0.78 -14.56
N GLN A 63 -14.16 1.03 -15.17
CA GLN A 63 -14.25 1.80 -16.43
C GLN A 63 -14.23 3.31 -16.17
N THR A 64 -14.71 3.75 -15.00
CA THR A 64 -14.69 5.14 -14.55
C THR A 64 -14.62 5.17 -13.03
N ILE A 65 -13.73 5.99 -12.47
CA ILE A 65 -13.53 6.13 -11.02
C ILE A 65 -13.45 7.61 -10.65
N GLU A 66 -14.04 7.98 -9.52
CA GLU A 66 -13.92 9.35 -9.00
C GLU A 66 -12.49 9.62 -8.50
N LYS A 67 -11.97 10.83 -8.74
CA LYS A 67 -10.63 11.24 -8.27
C LYS A 67 -10.50 11.14 -6.75
N SER A 68 -11.55 11.47 -6.02
CA SER A 68 -11.66 11.31 -4.56
C SER A 68 -11.41 9.87 -4.12
N THR A 69 -12.07 8.92 -4.77
CA THR A 69 -11.92 7.48 -4.49
C THR A 69 -10.54 6.97 -4.87
N LEU A 70 -10.03 7.32 -6.06
CA LEU A 70 -8.67 6.95 -6.47
C LEU A 70 -7.61 7.47 -5.48
N ARG A 71 -7.75 8.71 -5.03
CA ARG A 71 -6.88 9.32 -4.01
C ARG A 71 -6.89 8.53 -2.70
N LEU A 72 -8.06 8.08 -2.24
CA LEU A 72 -8.18 7.27 -1.04
C LEU A 72 -7.49 5.91 -1.20
N LEU A 73 -7.64 5.25 -2.34
CA LEU A 73 -7.02 3.95 -2.62
C LEU A 73 -5.49 4.04 -2.70
N LEU A 74 -4.94 5.16 -3.17
CA LEU A 74 -3.49 5.40 -3.28
C LEU A 74 -2.83 5.95 -2.00
N GLY A 75 -3.57 6.01 -0.88
CA GLY A 75 -3.03 6.43 0.41
C GLY A 75 -3.08 7.93 0.68
N GLY A 76 -4.03 8.65 0.07
CA GLY A 76 -4.31 10.05 0.41
C GLY A 76 -3.41 11.08 -0.28
N LEU A 77 -2.83 10.75 -1.43
CA LEU A 77 -1.92 11.60 -2.21
C LEU A 77 -2.45 13.03 -2.45
N ALA A 78 -1.55 13.99 -2.53
CA ALA A 78 -1.86 15.35 -3.00
C ALA A 78 -2.25 15.35 -4.49
N ASP A 79 -3.08 16.31 -4.91
CA ASP A 79 -3.59 16.39 -6.29
C ASP A 79 -2.49 16.43 -7.36
N ASN A 80 -1.33 17.06 -7.08
CA ASN A 80 -0.21 17.07 -8.02
C ASN A 80 0.35 15.66 -8.27
N GLN A 81 0.37 14.83 -7.24
CA GLN A 81 0.91 13.47 -7.30
C GLN A 81 -0.11 12.54 -7.95
N LEU A 82 -1.40 12.74 -7.67
CA LEU A 82 -2.49 11.97 -8.27
C LEU A 82 -2.49 12.04 -9.80
N ASN A 83 -2.15 13.19 -10.39
CA ASN A 83 -2.04 13.36 -11.84
C ASN A 83 -0.94 12.48 -12.49
N GLN A 84 0.04 12.00 -11.72
CA GLN A 84 1.07 11.10 -12.24
C GLN A 84 0.59 9.65 -12.39
N TRP A 85 -0.59 9.35 -11.83
CA TRP A 85 -1.19 8.01 -11.73
C TRP A 85 -2.48 7.85 -12.54
N MET A 86 -2.92 8.94 -13.19
CA MET A 86 -4.08 8.98 -14.09
C MET A 86 -3.66 8.83 -15.54
#